data_AF-A0A1B6H9G3-F1
#
_entry.id   AF-A0A1B6H9G3-F1
#
_cell.length_a   1.000
_cell.length_b   1.000
_cell.length_c   1.000
_cell.angle_alpha   90.00
_cell.angle_beta   90.00
_cell.angle_gamma   90.00
#
_symmetry.space_group_name_H-M   'P 1'
#
loop_
_entity.id
_entity.type
_entity.pdbx_description
1 polymer ?
#
loop_
_entity_poly.entity_id
_entity_poly.type
_entity_poly.pdbx_seq_one_letter_code
_entity_poly.pdbx_strand_id
1 'polypeptide(L)'
;RTVEFRELQCASFNSVPYMGQMLTWTPHYDDDQPCALICRSHTGVVARLAASVRDGTRCRPGSLDMCIDGKCQRVGCDLEIGSGKKVDECGVCGGDGASCAQPLYHWAEAP
;
A
#
# COMPACT_ATOMS: atom_id res chain seq x y z
N ARG A 1 13.07 6.72 -8.94
CA ARG A 1 12.31 5.60 -8.33
C ARG A 1 12.51 5.70 -6.83
N THR A 2 11.47 6.03 -6.06
CA THR A 2 11.53 6.05 -4.60
C THR A 2 11.43 4.60 -4.10
N VAL A 3 12.30 4.19 -3.18
CA VAL A 3 12.26 2.86 -2.57
C VAL A 3 11.13 2.84 -1.54
N GLU A 4 10.27 1.81 -1.57
CA GLU A 4 9.13 1.70 -0.65
C GLU A 4 9.59 1.44 0.79
N PHE A 5 8.86 1.96 1.78
CA PHE A 5 9.27 1.83 3.18
C PHE A 5 9.31 0.37 3.68
N ARG A 6 8.43 -0.49 3.14
CA ARG A 6 8.45 -1.94 3.41
C ARG A 6 9.68 -2.61 2.78
N GLU A 7 10.12 -2.14 1.61
CA GLU A 7 11.31 -2.67 0.92
C GLU A 7 12.57 -2.42 1.73
N LEU A 8 12.72 -1.23 2.32
CA LEU A 8 13.83 -0.92 3.24
C LEU A 8 13.85 -1.84 4.46
N GLN A 9 12.68 -2.22 4.98
CA GLN A 9 12.56 -3.12 6.12
C GLN A 9 12.91 -4.57 5.78
N CYS A 10 12.57 -5.06 4.58
CA CYS A 10 13.09 -6.36 4.12
C CYS A 10 14.60 -6.30 3.88
N ALA A 11 15.08 -5.23 3.24
CA ALA A 11 16.48 -5.07 2.88
C ALA A 11 17.41 -4.98 4.10
N SER A 12 16.92 -4.57 5.28
CA SER A 12 17.72 -4.57 6.52
C SER A 12 18.16 -5.97 6.95
N PHE A 13 17.53 -7.03 6.43
CA PHE A 13 17.91 -8.42 6.68
C PHE A 13 18.89 -8.98 5.63
N ASN A 14 19.29 -8.20 4.61
CA ASN A 14 20.22 -8.69 3.58
C ASN A 14 21.62 -9.00 4.13
N SER A 15 22.01 -8.38 5.24
CA SER A 15 23.28 -8.60 5.94
C SER A 15 23.18 -9.63 7.07
N VAL A 16 22.02 -10.28 7.22
CA VAL A 16 21.77 -11.30 8.24
C VAL A 16 21.64 -12.66 7.57
N PRO A 17 22.44 -13.68 7.96
CA PRO A 17 22.36 -14.98 7.34
C PRO A 17 21.05 -15.68 7.72
N TYR A 18 20.32 -16.16 6.71
CA TYR A 18 19.13 -17.00 6.88
C TYR A 18 19.46 -18.43 6.49
N MET A 19 19.35 -19.37 7.43
CA MET A 19 19.78 -20.76 7.25
C MET A 19 21.22 -20.88 6.71
N GLY A 20 22.12 -20.00 7.17
CA GLY A 20 23.53 -19.99 6.78
C GLY A 20 23.85 -19.29 5.44
N GLN A 21 22.86 -18.71 4.75
CA GLN A 21 23.07 -17.98 3.50
C GLN A 21 22.69 -16.52 3.61
N MET A 22 23.48 -15.64 2.98
CA MET A 22 23.09 -14.24 2.79
C MET A 22 22.11 -14.15 1.63
N LEU A 23 20.91 -13.65 1.90
CA LEU A 23 19.83 -13.56 0.92
C LEU A 23 19.44 -12.10 0.72
N THR A 24 19.22 -11.70 -0.53
CA THR A 24 18.54 -10.44 -0.84
C THR A 24 17.03 -10.63 -0.72
N TRP A 25 16.38 -9.77 0.06
CA TRP A 25 14.96 -9.82 0.39
C TRP A 25 14.16 -8.69 -0.26
N THR A 26 12.97 -9.02 -0.73
CA THR A 26 11.95 -8.06 -1.20
C THR A 26 10.61 -8.32 -0.49
N PRO A 27 9.71 -7.32 -0.42
CA PRO A 27 8.41 -7.51 0.23
C PRO A 27 7.58 -8.63 -0.39
N HIS A 28 6.96 -9.44 0.47
CA HIS A 28 5.89 -10.34 0.11
C HIS A 28 4.62 -9.89 0.83
N TYR A 29 3.54 -9.67 0.10
CA TYR A 29 2.28 -9.20 0.66
C TYR A 29 1.35 -10.40 0.87
N ASP A 30 0.86 -10.51 2.10
CA ASP A 30 -0.07 -11.54 2.55
C ASP A 30 -1.33 -10.83 3.06
N ASP A 31 -2.50 -11.18 2.52
CA ASP A 31 -3.76 -10.50 2.84
C ASP A 31 -4.30 -10.84 4.23
N ASP A 32 -3.92 -12.00 4.79
CA ASP A 32 -4.30 -12.45 6.14
C ASP A 32 -3.41 -11.80 7.20
N GLN A 33 -2.14 -11.52 6.88
CA GLN A 33 -1.16 -10.89 7.76
C GLN A 33 -0.55 -9.62 7.15
N PRO A 34 -1.36 -8.61 6.78
CA PRO A 34 -0.91 -7.47 5.97
C PRO A 34 0.16 -6.63 6.67
N CYS A 35 0.23 -6.66 8.00
CA CYS A 35 1.21 -5.90 8.78
C CYS A 35 2.35 -6.73 9.35
N ALA A 36 2.44 -8.03 9.05
CA ALA A 36 3.66 -8.79 9.31
C ALA A 36 4.75 -8.42 8.29
N LEU A 37 6.01 -8.43 8.72
CA LEU A 37 7.13 -8.27 7.78
C LEU A 37 7.44 -9.63 7.17
N ILE A 38 6.72 -9.96 6.10
CA ILE A 38 6.96 -11.15 5.28
C ILE A 38 7.75 -10.72 4.05
N CYS A 39 8.84 -11.42 3.79
CA CYS A 39 9.76 -11.11 2.70
C CYS A 39 10.03 -12.36 1.86
N ARG A 40 10.28 -12.15 0.57
CA ARG A 40 10.68 -13.17 -0.39
C ARG A 40 12.15 -12.97 -0.77
N SER A 41 12.92 -14.04 -0.76
CA SER A 41 14.30 -14.02 -1.23
C SER A 41 14.37 -14.07 -2.75
N HIS A 42 15.50 -13.66 -3.32
CA HIS A 42 15.83 -13.90 -4.73
C HIS A 42 15.84 -15.39 -5.13
N THR A 43 16.00 -16.31 -4.17
CA THR A 43 15.92 -17.77 -4.37
C THR A 43 14.49 -18.33 -4.24
N GLY A 44 13.51 -17.49 -3.92
CA GLY A 44 12.10 -17.87 -3.83
C GLY A 44 11.60 -18.26 -2.44
N VAL A 45 12.46 -18.26 -1.42
CA VAL A 45 12.09 -18.51 -0.02
C VAL A 45 11.18 -17.38 0.46
N VAL A 46 10.05 -17.72 1.07
CA VAL A 46 9.17 -16.76 1.74
C VAL A 46 9.28 -16.98 3.24
N ALA A 47 9.59 -15.91 3.98
CA ALA A 47 9.78 -15.98 5.43
C ALA A 47 9.22 -14.74 6.13
N ARG A 48 8.67 -14.94 7.32
CA ARG A 48 8.31 -13.86 8.24
C ARG A 48 9.56 -13.44 9.01
N LEU A 49 10.13 -12.29 8.66
CA LEU A 49 11.38 -11.78 9.24
C LEU A 49 11.15 -10.95 10.50
N ALA A 50 9.94 -10.40 10.69
CA ALA A 50 9.53 -9.75 11.93
C ALA A 50 8.03 -9.92 12.21
N ALA A 51 7.64 -9.76 13.48
CA ALA A 51 6.24 -9.86 13.91
C ALA A 51 5.37 -8.78 13.26
N SER A 52 5.85 -7.54 13.17
CA SER A 52 5.19 -6.45 12.48
C SER A 52 6.17 -5.61 11.66
N VAL A 53 5.66 -4.94 10.63
CA VAL A 53 6.31 -3.79 10.00
C VAL A 53 6.27 -2.58 10.95
N ARG A 54 7.10 -1.57 10.67
CA ARG A 54 7.10 -0.28 11.38
C ARG A 54 5.83 0.50 11.09
N ASP A 55 5.36 1.26 12.07
CA ASP A 55 4.19 2.12 11.92
C ASP A 55 4.36 3.11 10.75
N GLY A 56 3.28 3.31 10.01
CA GLY A 56 3.28 4.13 8.78
C GLY A 56 3.73 3.39 7.52
N THR A 57 3.97 2.08 7.60
CA THR A 57 4.17 1.24 6.41
C THR A 57 2.82 0.92 5.76
N ARG A 58 2.70 1.07 4.44
CA ARG A 58 1.50 0.65 3.70
C ARG A 58 1.19 -0.83 3.94
N CYS A 59 -0.07 -1.15 4.20
CA CYS A 59 -0.51 -2.54 4.37
C CYS A 59 -0.39 -3.33 3.06
N ARG A 60 -0.81 -2.71 1.96
CA ARG A 60 -0.98 -3.32 0.64
C ARG A 60 -0.47 -2.34 -0.44
N PRO A 61 0.03 -2.84 -1.58
CA PRO A 61 0.42 -1.99 -2.70
C PRO A 61 -0.77 -1.15 -3.19
N GLY A 62 -0.55 0.14 -3.43
CA GLY A 62 -1.57 1.04 -4.00
C GLY A 62 -2.70 1.46 -3.04
N SER A 63 -2.80 0.89 -1.84
CA SER A 63 -3.73 1.37 -0.81
C SER A 63 -3.13 2.54 -0.03
N LEU A 64 -3.98 3.37 0.58
CA LEU A 64 -3.55 4.31 1.61
C LEU A 64 -3.50 3.67 3.01
N ASP A 65 -4.06 2.49 3.18
CA ASP A 65 -4.11 1.83 4.50
C ASP A 65 -2.71 1.62 5.06
N MET A 66 -2.55 1.90 6.35
CA MET A 66 -1.27 1.91 7.05
C MET A 66 -1.27 0.90 8.18
N CYS A 67 -0.13 0.25 8.39
CA CYS A 67 0.12 -0.52 9.59
C CYS A 67 0.39 0.41 10.77
N ILE A 68 -0.38 0.26 11.84
CA ILE A 68 -0.25 0.98 13.11
C ILE A 68 -0.48 -0.03 14.24
N ASP A 69 0.48 -0.17 15.15
CA ASP A 69 0.44 -1.15 16.26
C ASP A 69 0.16 -2.58 15.76
N GLY A 70 0.83 -2.95 14.65
CA GLY A 70 0.69 -4.27 14.02
C GLY A 70 -0.66 -4.54 13.35
N LYS A 71 -1.58 -3.58 13.31
CA LYS A 71 -2.90 -3.71 12.67
C LYS A 71 -2.99 -2.83 11.43
N CYS A 72 -3.68 -3.31 10.40
CA CYS A 72 -3.93 -2.51 9.22
C CYS A 72 -5.08 -1.55 9.47
N GLN A 73 -4.78 -0.26 9.52
CA GLN A 73 -5.75 0.80 9.73
C GLN A 73 -6.13 1.45 8.39
N ARG A 74 -7.43 1.72 8.23
CA ARG A 74 -7.93 2.47 7.08
C ARG A 74 -7.38 3.90 7.11
N VAL A 75 -6.99 4.42 5.96
CA VAL A 75 -6.63 5.84 5.79
C VAL A 75 -7.42 6.42 4.63
N GLY A 76 -8.15 7.52 4.89
CA GLY A 76 -8.89 8.23 3.86
C GLY A 76 -7.97 8.96 2.88
N CYS A 77 -8.53 9.44 1.77
CA CYS A 77 -7.78 10.27 0.81
C CYS A 77 -7.28 11.60 1.40
N ASP A 78 -7.83 12.01 2.53
CA ASP A 78 -7.43 13.17 3.35
C ASP A 78 -6.29 12.86 4.31
N LEU A 79 -5.72 11.65 4.23
CA LEU A 79 -4.59 11.16 5.02
C LEU A 79 -4.90 11.00 6.53
N GLU A 80 -6.19 10.96 6.89
CA GLU A 80 -6.64 10.73 8.26
C GLU A 80 -6.92 9.24 8.52
N ILE A 81 -6.42 8.73 9.66
CA ILE A 81 -6.66 7.35 10.10
C ILE A 81 -8.13 7.19 10.49
N GLY A 82 -8.78 6.16 9.95
CA GLY A 82 -10.20 5.88 10.16
C GLY A 82 -11.14 6.69 9.27
N SER A 83 -10.63 7.64 8.49
CA SER A 83 -11.45 8.42 7.56
C SER A 83 -12.04 7.53 6.45
N GLY A 84 -13.32 7.74 6.17
CA GLY A 84 -14.04 7.06 5.09
C GLY A 84 -13.97 7.80 3.75
N LYS A 85 -13.30 8.95 3.67
CA LYS A 85 -13.26 9.76 2.45
C LYS A 85 -12.48 9.05 1.35
N LYS A 86 -13.06 9.08 0.15
CA LYS A 86 -12.47 8.53 -1.07
C LYS A 86 -12.29 9.64 -2.10
N VAL A 87 -11.36 9.42 -3.01
CA VAL A 87 -11.24 10.25 -4.21
C VAL A 87 -12.46 9.93 -5.10
N ASP A 88 -13.16 10.97 -5.55
CA ASP A 88 -14.26 10.84 -6.50
C ASP A 88 -13.75 10.64 -7.94
N GLU A 89 -14.67 10.55 -8.91
CA GLU A 89 -14.31 10.39 -10.33
C GLU A 89 -13.56 11.58 -10.93
N CYS A 90 -13.63 12.75 -10.28
CA CYS A 90 -12.93 13.96 -10.67
C CYS A 90 -11.51 14.04 -10.11
N GLY A 91 -11.09 13.08 -9.27
CA GLY A 91 -9.80 13.14 -8.60
C GLY A 91 -9.82 13.99 -7.31
N VAL A 92 -11.01 14.37 -6.82
CA VAL A 92 -11.18 15.21 -5.62
C VAL A 92 -11.44 14.34 -4.39
N CYS A 93 -10.65 14.54 -3.34
CA CYS A 93 -10.87 13.84 -2.08
C CYS A 93 -12.15 14.30 -1.38
N GLY A 94 -13.09 13.37 -1.16
CA GLY A 94 -14.39 13.68 -0.56
C GLY A 94 -15.30 14.51 -1.47
N GLY A 95 -15.01 14.56 -2.77
CA GLY A 95 -15.86 15.20 -3.76
C GLY A 95 -17.13 14.42 -4.04
N ASP A 96 -18.05 15.07 -4.74
CA ASP A 96 -19.37 14.58 -5.12
C ASP A 96 -19.54 14.38 -6.63
N GLY A 97 -18.45 14.48 -7.41
CA GLY A 97 -18.46 14.38 -8.86
C GLY A 97 -18.84 15.67 -9.60
N ALA A 98 -19.25 16.74 -8.90
CA ALA A 98 -19.76 17.94 -9.56
C ALA A 98 -18.66 18.76 -10.28
N SER A 99 -17.40 18.69 -9.82
CA SER A 99 -16.31 19.52 -10.37
C SER A 99 -15.89 19.15 -11.80
N CYS A 100 -16.21 17.94 -12.25
CA CYS A 100 -15.92 17.45 -13.59
C CYS A 100 -17.19 17.02 -14.35
N ALA A 101 -18.37 17.28 -13.78
CA ALA A 101 -19.65 17.10 -14.45
C ALA A 101 -19.85 18.16 -15.54
N GLN A 102 -19.15 18.02 -16.66
CA GLN A 102 -19.48 18.69 -17.90
C GLN A 102 -20.04 17.65 -18.88
N PRO A 103 -21.21 17.88 -19.50
CA PRO A 103 -21.64 17.02 -20.59
C PRO A 103 -20.62 17.14 -21.72
N LEU A 104 -19.93 16.04 -22.04
CA LEU A 104 -18.99 15.98 -23.17
C LEU A 104 -19.68 16.27 -24.51
N TYR A 105 -21.00 16.10 -24.58
CA TYR A 105 -21.81 16.28 -25.77
C TYR A 105 -23.12 16.97 -25.43
N HIS A 106 -23.53 17.89 -26.30
CA HIS A 106 -24.90 18.37 -26.39
C HIS A 106 -25.55 17.70 -27.59
N TRP A 107 -26.56 16.87 -27.34
CA TRP A 107 -27.35 16.25 -28.41
C TRP A 107 -28.37 17.27 -28.91
N ALA A 108 -28.53 17.36 -30.23
CA ALA A 108 -29.62 18.08 -30.88
C ALA A 108 -30.23 17.17 -31.95
N GLU A 109 -31.55 17.24 -32.14
CA GLU A 109 -32.20 16.56 -33.26
C GLU A 109 -31.74 17.20 -34.58
N ALA A 110 -31.33 16.36 -35.52
CA ALA A 110 -30.99 16.80 -36.87
C ALA A 110 -32.26 17.16 -37.66
N PRO A 111 -32.23 18.17 -38.56
CA PRO A 111 -33.37 18.56 -39.38
C PRO A 111 -33.90 17.43 -40.28
#